data_AF-A0A3C1FGZ2-F1
#
_entry.id   AF-A0A3C1FGZ2-F1
#
_cell.length_a   1.000
_cell.length_b   1.000
_cell.length_c   1.000
_cell.angle_alpha   90.00
_cell.angle_beta   90.00
_cell.angle_gamma   90.00
#
_symmetry.space_group_name_H-M   'P 1'
#
loop_
_entity.id
_entity.type
_entity.pdbx_description
1 polymer ?
#
loop_
_entity_poly.entity_id
_entity_poly.type
_entity_poly.pdbx_seq_one_letter_code
_entity_poly.pdbx_strand_id
1 'polypeptide(L)'
;MAEQTEIAEVIKSIQADITTIVRGEIALATEELKPEAAKAGIIAGLFGGAGYLALSAAAVLFSAFAFLWAMGFQAWFGLDLLPALFWGFLVMGVAMLLLAGVMGLVGTKVPKPGPPTQAIANVKDEVEFVKGAVA
;
A
#
# COMPACT_ATOMS: atom_id res chain seq x y z
N MET A 1 38.86 46.47 16.08
CA MET A 1 38.40 45.44 17.04
C MET A 1 36.89 45.50 17.30
N ALA A 2 36.23 46.67 17.31
CA ALA A 2 34.77 46.77 17.54
C ALA A 2 33.89 46.26 16.38
N GLU A 3 34.32 46.44 15.13
CA GLU A 3 33.56 46.08 13.91
C GLU A 3 33.44 44.56 13.68
N GLN A 4 34.41 43.76 14.14
CA GLN A 4 34.35 42.30 14.05
C GLN A 4 33.33 41.69 15.02
N THR A 5 33.06 42.37 16.14
CA THR A 5 32.07 41.95 17.13
C THR A 5 30.64 42.18 16.61
N GLU A 6 30.38 43.30 15.92
CA GLU A 6 29.05 43.57 15.31
C GLU A 6 28.70 42.57 14.21
N ILE A 7 29.64 42.22 13.33
CA ILE A 7 29.39 41.22 12.27
C ILE A 7 29.11 39.84 12.86
N ALA A 8 29.83 39.44 13.91
CA ALA A 8 29.59 38.18 14.61
C ALA A 8 28.20 38.15 15.27
N GLU A 9 27.70 39.29 15.73
CA GLU A 9 26.39 39.43 16.38
C GLU A 9 25.24 39.41 15.35
N VAL A 10 25.43 40.00 14.17
CA VAL A 10 24.48 39.93 13.05
C VAL A 10 24.38 38.52 12.46
N ILE A 11 25.49 37.80 12.31
CA ILE A 11 25.45 36.39 11.87
C ILE A 11 24.68 35.54 12.89
N LYS A 12 24.86 35.81 14.18
CA LYS A 12 24.18 35.09 15.26
C LYS A 12 22.68 35.40 15.30
N SER A 13 22.26 36.62 14.98
CA SER A 13 20.83 36.97 14.89
C SER A 13 20.17 36.33 13.66
N ILE A 14 20.82 36.36 12.49
CA ILE A 14 20.33 35.69 11.27
C ILE A 14 20.18 34.18 11.50
N GLN A 15 21.14 33.54 12.20
CA GLN A 15 21.05 32.12 12.54
C GLN A 15 19.87 31.82 13.49
N ALA A 16 19.57 32.72 14.43
CA ALA A 16 18.43 32.60 15.32
C ALA A 16 17.09 32.78 14.58
N ASP A 17 17.03 33.70 13.62
CA ASP A 17 15.84 33.92 12.78
C ASP A 17 15.58 32.73 11.85
N ILE A 18 16.62 32.19 11.21
CA ILE A 18 16.52 30.95 10.41
C ILE A 18 16.01 29.79 11.27
N THR A 19 16.53 29.64 12.49
CA THR A 19 16.07 28.59 13.41
C THR A 19 14.59 28.76 13.77
N THR A 20 14.13 30.00 13.90
CA THR A 20 12.73 30.33 14.22
C THR A 20 11.81 30.03 13.03
N ILE A 21 12.22 30.38 11.81
CA ILE A 21 11.48 30.10 10.57
C ILE A 21 11.36 28.58 10.36
N VAL A 22 12.47 27.84 10.47
CA VAL A 22 12.47 26.38 10.32
C VAL A 22 11.52 25.71 11.32
N ARG A 23 11.52 26.16 12.58
CA ARG A 23 10.57 25.65 13.58
C ARG A 23 9.12 25.97 13.23
N GLY A 24 8.87 27.16 12.68
CA GLY A 24 7.56 27.57 12.18
C GLY A 24 7.07 26.70 11.02
N GLU A 25 7.93 26.43 10.04
CA GLU A 25 7.59 25.56 8.90
C GLU A 25 7.35 24.12 9.34
N ILE A 26 8.14 23.59 10.28
CA ILE A 26 7.90 22.25 10.85
C ILE A 26 6.55 22.20 11.58
N ALA A 27 6.23 23.23 12.36
CA ALA A 27 4.95 23.31 13.06
C ALA A 27 3.77 23.38 12.09
N LEU A 28 3.89 24.21 11.04
CA LEU A 28 2.88 24.35 9.99
C LEU A 28 2.71 23.06 9.20
N ALA A 29 3.80 22.46 8.74
CA ALA A 29 3.78 21.17 8.06
C ALA A 29 3.16 20.09 8.95
N THR A 30 3.43 20.10 10.25
CA THR A 30 2.79 19.18 11.20
C THR A 30 1.28 19.40 11.28
N GLU A 31 0.82 20.66 11.29
CA GLU A 31 -0.60 20.98 11.31
C GLU A 31 -1.31 20.63 10.01
N GLU A 32 -0.66 20.78 8.86
CA GLU A 32 -1.21 20.44 7.55
C GLU A 32 -1.21 18.93 7.29
N LEU A 33 -0.14 18.23 7.69
CA LEU A 33 -0.01 16.78 7.52
C LEU A 33 -0.93 15.98 8.44
N LYS A 34 -1.27 16.47 9.64
CA LYS A 34 -2.18 15.77 10.57
C LYS A 34 -3.56 15.42 9.96
N PRO A 35 -4.33 16.38 9.44
CA PRO A 35 -5.63 16.09 8.82
C PRO A 35 -5.49 15.27 7.54
N GLU A 36 -4.40 15.45 6.77
CA GLU A 36 -4.14 14.65 5.58
C GLU A 36 -3.84 13.18 5.94
N ALA A 37 -2.97 12.96 6.92
CA ALA A 37 -2.67 11.63 7.45
C ALA A 37 -3.91 10.95 8.04
N ALA A 38 -4.78 11.70 8.74
CA ALA A 38 -6.03 11.16 9.26
C ALA A 38 -6.98 10.71 8.12
N LYS A 39 -7.13 11.53 7.07
CA LYS A 39 -7.92 11.16 5.87
C LYS A 39 -7.34 9.92 5.20
N ALA A 40 -6.02 9.89 4.99
CA ALA A 40 -5.34 8.73 4.44
C ALA A 40 -5.57 7.47 5.30
N GLY A 41 -5.54 7.61 6.63
CA GLY A 41 -5.83 6.53 7.58
C GLY A 41 -7.27 6.01 7.48
N ILE A 42 -8.26 6.90 7.34
CA ILE A 42 -9.67 6.51 7.14
C ILE A 42 -9.83 5.77 5.80
N ILE A 43 -9.23 6.28 4.73
CA ILE A 43 -9.28 5.64 3.41
C ILE A 43 -8.63 4.26 3.48
N ALA A 44 -7.43 4.15 4.04
CA ALA A 44 -6.75 2.88 4.23
C ALA A 44 -7.58 1.91 5.09
N GLY A 45 -8.21 2.40 6.15
CA GLY A 45 -9.09 1.61 7.01
C GLY A 45 -10.35 1.10 6.29
N LEU A 46 -11.04 1.97 5.54
CA LEU A 46 -12.22 1.61 4.76
C LEU A 46 -11.90 0.61 3.65
N PHE A 47 -10.81 0.84 2.89
CA PHE A 47 -10.38 -0.11 1.86
C PHE A 47 -9.88 -1.43 2.46
N GLY A 48 -9.21 -1.38 3.62
CA GLY A 48 -8.84 -2.58 4.37
C GLY A 48 -10.05 -3.39 4.81
N GLY A 49 -11.05 -2.72 5.41
CA GLY A 49 -12.31 -3.35 5.84
C GLY A 49 -13.12 -3.89 4.66
N ALA A 50 -13.23 -3.13 3.57
CA ALA A 50 -13.90 -3.57 2.34
C ALA A 50 -13.20 -4.80 1.73
N GLY A 51 -11.86 -4.82 1.72
CA GLY A 51 -11.08 -5.98 1.28
C GLY A 51 -11.36 -7.23 2.12
N TYR A 52 -11.37 -7.10 3.45
CA TYR A 52 -11.71 -8.21 4.34
C TYR A 52 -13.14 -8.73 4.11
N LEU A 53 -14.12 -7.83 3.98
CA LEU A 53 -15.51 -8.21 3.71
C LEU A 53 -15.66 -8.87 2.34
N ALA A 54 -14.99 -8.36 1.31
CA ALA A 54 -15.00 -8.96 -0.02
C ALA A 54 -14.41 -10.37 -0.02
N LEU A 55 -13.28 -10.60 0.66
CA LEU A 55 -12.68 -11.93 0.82
C LEU A 55 -13.61 -12.88 1.60
N SER A 56 -14.25 -12.39 2.66
CA SER A 56 -15.20 -13.17 3.46
C SER A 56 -16.45 -13.53 2.65
N ALA A 57 -17.00 -12.58 1.90
CA ALA A 57 -18.15 -12.81 1.01
C ALA A 57 -17.79 -13.80 -0.11
N ALA A 58 -16.60 -13.70 -0.69
CA ALA A 58 -16.11 -14.66 -1.67
C ALA A 58 -16.02 -16.08 -1.07
N ALA A 59 -15.54 -16.24 0.17
CA ALA A 59 -15.50 -17.55 0.84
C ALA A 59 -16.90 -18.16 1.02
N VAL A 60 -17.89 -17.35 1.39
CA VAL A 60 -19.30 -17.78 1.49
C VAL A 60 -19.85 -18.17 0.13
N LEU A 61 -19.58 -17.37 -0.92
CA LEU A 61 -20.01 -17.69 -2.28
C LEU A 61 -19.38 -18.98 -2.80
N PHE A 62 -18.08 -19.20 -2.60
CA PHE A 62 -17.42 -20.46 -2.97
C PHE A 62 -18.01 -21.65 -2.21
N SER A 63 -18.37 -21.47 -0.94
CA SER A 63 -19.06 -22.52 -0.16
C SER A 63 -20.46 -22.81 -0.72
N ALA A 64 -21.19 -21.79 -1.18
CA ALA A 64 -22.48 -21.98 -1.84
C ALA A 64 -22.33 -22.73 -3.18
N PHE A 65 -21.31 -22.43 -3.97
CA PHE A 65 -21.01 -23.18 -5.20
C PHE A 65 -20.58 -24.62 -4.93
N ALA A 66 -19.81 -24.87 -3.87
CA ALA A 66 -19.51 -26.23 -3.44
C ALA A 66 -20.78 -27.02 -3.07
N PHE A 67 -21.73 -26.36 -2.40
CA PHE A 67 -23.03 -26.95 -2.09
C PHE A 67 -23.87 -27.21 -3.35
N LEU A 68 -23.81 -26.33 -4.34
CA LEU A 68 -24.45 -26.53 -5.65
C LEU A 68 -23.89 -27.78 -6.36
N TRP A 69 -22.57 -27.98 -6.34
CA TRP A 69 -21.96 -29.21 -6.83
C TRP A 69 -22.42 -30.45 -6.05
N ALA A 70 -22.53 -30.35 -4.73
CA ALA A 70 -23.04 -31.44 -3.90
C ALA A 70 -24.46 -31.85 -4.32
N MET A 71 -25.36 -30.89 -4.54
CA MET A 71 -26.70 -31.17 -5.08
C MET A 71 -26.65 -31.85 -6.46
N GLY A 72 -25.72 -31.41 -7.33
CA GLY A 72 -25.44 -32.08 -8.60
C GLY A 72 -25.04 -33.55 -8.40
N PHE A 73 -24.15 -33.84 -7.45
CA PHE A 73 -23.76 -35.22 -7.12
C PHE A 73 -24.94 -36.08 -6.64
N GLN A 74 -25.85 -35.52 -5.85
CA GLN A 74 -27.08 -36.23 -5.47
C GLN A 74 -27.96 -36.52 -6.70
N ALA A 75 -28.15 -35.54 -7.57
CA ALA A 75 -29.02 -35.66 -8.74
C ALA A 75 -28.47 -36.59 -9.82
N TRP A 76 -27.17 -36.53 -10.10
CA TRP A 76 -26.53 -37.28 -11.19
C TRP A 76 -26.11 -38.69 -10.80
N PHE A 77 -25.69 -38.88 -9.55
CA PHE A 77 -25.10 -40.13 -9.08
C PHE A 77 -25.89 -40.80 -7.96
N GLY A 78 -27.00 -40.19 -7.49
CA GLY A 78 -27.83 -40.77 -6.43
C GLY A 78 -27.11 -40.87 -5.08
N LEU A 79 -26.09 -40.05 -4.85
CA LEU A 79 -25.31 -40.07 -3.61
C LEU A 79 -26.14 -39.57 -2.42
N ASP A 80 -25.94 -40.21 -1.26
CA ASP A 80 -26.43 -39.70 0.02
C ASP A 80 -25.81 -38.33 0.36
N LEU A 81 -26.41 -37.62 1.31
CA LEU A 81 -26.04 -36.25 1.66
C LEU A 81 -24.55 -36.09 2.00
N LEU A 82 -24.00 -36.96 2.85
CA LEU A 82 -22.60 -36.89 3.29
C LEU A 82 -21.59 -37.07 2.15
N PRO A 83 -21.64 -38.16 1.36
CA PRO A 83 -20.70 -38.34 0.26
C PRO A 83 -20.89 -37.28 -0.84
N ALA A 84 -22.11 -36.82 -1.10
CA ALA A 84 -22.35 -35.74 -2.05
C ALA A 84 -21.69 -34.42 -1.61
N LEU A 85 -21.80 -34.09 -0.32
CA LEU A 85 -21.16 -32.91 0.26
C LEU A 85 -19.63 -33.00 0.15
N PHE A 86 -19.05 -34.16 0.47
CA PHE A 86 -17.62 -34.38 0.34
C PHE A 86 -17.13 -34.13 -1.10
N TRP A 87 -17.77 -34.76 -2.10
CA TRP A 87 -17.36 -34.60 -3.50
C TRP A 87 -17.63 -33.20 -4.04
N GLY A 88 -18.73 -32.54 -3.63
CA GLY A 88 -19.03 -31.17 -4.03
C GLY A 88 -17.97 -30.17 -3.57
N PHE A 89 -17.58 -30.24 -2.31
CA PHE A 89 -16.52 -29.38 -1.76
C PHE A 89 -15.14 -29.74 -2.31
N LEU A 90 -14.86 -31.03 -2.53
CA LEU A 90 -13.59 -31.46 -3.12
C LEU A 90 -13.41 -30.92 -4.55
N VAL A 91 -14.43 -31.05 -5.41
CA VAL A 91 -14.37 -30.54 -6.79
C VAL A 91 -14.19 -29.02 -6.80
N MET A 92 -14.95 -28.30 -5.97
CA MET A 92 -14.81 -26.86 -5.88
C MET A 92 -13.41 -26.46 -5.39
N GLY A 93 -12.87 -27.14 -4.38
CA GLY A 93 -11.53 -26.92 -3.87
C GLY A 93 -10.44 -27.15 -4.92
N VAL A 94 -10.53 -28.23 -5.68
CA VAL A 94 -9.61 -28.50 -6.81
C VAL A 94 -9.74 -27.43 -7.89
N ALA A 95 -10.96 -27.02 -8.24
CA ALA A 95 -11.17 -25.95 -9.21
C ALA A 95 -10.53 -24.62 -8.77
N MET A 96 -10.65 -24.26 -7.49
CA MET A 96 -10.00 -23.07 -6.92
C MET A 96 -8.48 -23.17 -6.96
N LEU A 97 -7.90 -24.34 -6.64
CA LEU A 97 -6.45 -24.55 -6.71
C LEU A 97 -5.92 -24.46 -8.15
N LEU A 98 -6.66 -24.99 -9.12
CA LEU A 98 -6.33 -24.87 -10.54
C LEU A 98 -6.36 -23.40 -10.97
N LEU A 99 -7.43 -22.67 -10.62
CA LEU A 99 -7.54 -21.24 -10.93
C LEU A 99 -6.41 -20.44 -10.28
N ALA A 100 -6.10 -20.69 -9.01
CA ALA A 100 -4.99 -20.07 -8.30
C ALA A 100 -3.64 -20.38 -8.96
N GLY A 101 -3.44 -21.63 -9.40
CA GLY A 101 -2.25 -22.04 -10.16
C GLY A 101 -2.11 -21.25 -11.47
N VAL A 102 -3.19 -21.12 -12.25
CA VAL A 102 -3.18 -20.31 -13.49
C VAL A 102 -2.88 -18.85 -13.18
N MET A 103 -3.54 -18.25 -12.18
CA MET A 103 -3.29 -16.86 -11.79
C MET A 103 -1.83 -16.66 -11.35
N GLY A 104 -1.27 -17.58 -10.58
CA GLY A 104 0.13 -17.56 -10.17
C GLY A 104 1.08 -17.61 -11.37
N LEU A 105 0.83 -18.51 -12.32
CA LEU A 105 1.62 -18.62 -13.55
C LEU A 105 1.53 -17.35 -14.41
N VAL A 106 0.34 -16.78 -14.59
CA VAL A 106 0.16 -15.51 -15.30
C VAL A 106 0.91 -14.38 -14.60
N GLY A 107 0.86 -14.33 -13.27
CA GLY A 107 1.58 -13.36 -12.45
C GLY A 107 3.10 -13.37 -12.69
N THR A 108 3.69 -14.56 -12.91
CA THR A 108 5.14 -14.64 -13.22
C THR A 108 5.53 -14.01 -14.56
N LYS A 109 4.57 -13.78 -15.45
CA LYS A 109 4.80 -13.17 -16.76
C LYS A 109 4.67 -11.64 -16.74
N VAL A 110 4.16 -11.05 -15.66
CA VAL A 110 4.00 -9.60 -15.53
C VAL A 110 5.37 -8.95 -15.31
N PRO A 111 5.77 -7.94 -16.12
CA PRO A 111 7.03 -7.23 -15.93
C PRO A 111 7.10 -6.60 -14.54
N LYS A 112 8.24 -6.74 -13.87
CA LYS A 112 8.45 -6.03 -12.59
C LYS A 112 8.50 -4.52 -12.86
N PRO A 113 7.90 -3.67 -12.00
CA PRO A 113 8.05 -2.23 -12.10
C PRO A 113 9.53 -1.85 -12.08
N GLY A 114 9.96 -1.02 -13.04
CA GLY A 114 11.33 -0.48 -13.06
C GLY A 114 11.55 0.54 -11.92
N PRO A 115 12.81 0.81 -11.54
CA PRO A 115 13.11 1.85 -10.56
C PRO A 115 12.65 3.22 -11.08
N PRO A 116 12.17 4.14 -10.20
CA PRO A 116 11.71 5.47 -10.60
C PRO A 116 12.89 6.34 -11.06
N THR A 117 13.25 6.24 -12.34
CA THR A 117 14.48 6.83 -12.90
C THR A 117 14.48 8.35 -12.86
N GLN A 118 13.31 8.98 -13.07
CA GLN A 118 13.17 10.44 -13.05
C GLN A 118 13.34 11.02 -11.65
N ALA A 119 12.77 10.37 -10.62
CA ALA A 119 12.93 10.80 -9.24
C ALA A 119 14.40 10.72 -8.79
N ILE A 120 15.11 9.67 -9.22
CA ILE A 120 16.54 9.50 -8.94
C ILE A 120 17.38 10.55 -9.67
N ALA A 121 17.02 10.91 -10.90
CA ALA A 121 17.73 11.94 -11.67
C ALA A 121 17.60 13.33 -11.04
N ASN A 122 16.37 13.76 -10.71
CA ASN A 122 16.12 15.07 -10.12
C ASN A 122 16.87 15.27 -8.79
N VAL A 123 16.90 14.25 -7.92
CA VAL A 123 17.63 14.33 -6.64
C VAL A 123 19.15 14.45 -6.87
N LYS A 124 19.70 13.82 -7.91
CA LYS A 124 21.13 13.95 -8.23
C LYS A 124 21.45 15.37 -8.70
N ASP A 125 20.65 15.92 -9.60
CA ASP A 125 20.84 17.26 -10.15
C ASP A 125 20.74 18.32 -9.04
N GLU A 126 19.79 18.18 -8.11
CA GLU A 126 19.65 19.07 -6.95
C GLU A 126 20.85 19.00 -6.02
N VAL A 127 21.34 17.80 -5.69
CA VAL A 127 22.54 17.64 -4.84
C VAL A 127 23.78 18.22 -5.51
N GLU A 128 23.92 18.04 -6.82
CA GLU A 128 25.06 18.56 -7.57
C GLU A 128 25.02 20.10 -7.67
N PHE A 129 23.84 20.67 -7.87
CA PHE A 129 23.62 22.11 -7.84
C PHE A 129 23.98 22.72 -6.47
N VAL A 130 23.50 22.13 -5.38
CA VAL A 130 23.82 22.60 -4.01
C VAL A 130 25.30 22.48 -3.71
N LYS A 131 25.94 21.39 -4.13
CA LYS A 131 27.38 21.19 -3.91
C LYS A 131 28.24 22.18 -4.70
N GLY A 132 27.81 22.53 -5.92
CA GLY A 132 28.44 23.56 -6.74
C GLY A 132 28.26 24.98 -6.21
N ALA A 133 27.17 25.25 -5.48
CA ALA A 133 26.93 26.57 -4.86
C ALA A 133 27.72 26.79 -3.55
N VAL A 134 28.20 25.71 -2.91
CA VAL A 134 28.92 25.74 -1.62
C VAL A 134 30.45 25.59 -1.80
N ALA A 135 30.92 25.15 -2.96
CA ALA A 135 32.34 25.03 -3.32
C ALA A 135 32.89 26.34 -3.92
#